data_AF-A0ABD5V9J4-F1
#
_entry.id   AF-A0ABD5V9J4-F1
#
_cell.length_a   1.000
_cell.length_b   1.000
_cell.length_c   1.000
_cell.angle_alpha   90.00
_cell.angle_beta   90.00
_cell.angle_gamma   90.00
#
_symmetry.space_group_name_H-M   'P 1'
#
loop_
_entity.id
_entity.type
_entity.pdbx_description
1 polymer ?
#
loop_
_entity_poly.entity_id
_entity_poly.type
_entity_poly.pdbx_seq_one_letter_code
_entity_poly.pdbx_strand_id
1 'polypeptide(L)' 'MSYKCSRCKRDVSLDGYGGVRCPYCGHRVLLKERSQDVKTVPVQ' A
#
# COMPACT_ATOMS: atom_id res chain seq x y z
N MET A 1 -2.68 -8.67 -0.36
CA MET A 1 -2.71 -7.35 -1.04
C MET A 1 -1.51 -6.58 -0.50
N SER A 2 -0.54 -6.24 -1.34
CA SER A 2 0.67 -5.51 -0.91
C SER A 2 0.29 -4.05 -0.62
N TYR A 3 0.66 -3.58 0.57
CA TYR A 3 0.59 -2.18 0.92
C TYR A 3 1.98 -1.64 1.14
N LYS A 4 2.21 -0.40 0.74
CA LYS A 4 3.47 0.31 0.97
C LYS A 4 3.33 1.23 2.15
N CYS A 5 4.24 1.16 3.11
CA CYS A 5 4.22 2.13 4.21
C CYS A 5 4.65 3.51 3.71
N SER A 6 3.90 4.56 4.05
CA SER A 6 4.23 5.95 3.68
C SER A 6 5.62 6.40 4.19
N ARG A 7 6.03 5.92 5.37
CA ARG A 7 7.27 6.36 6.03
C ARG A 7 8.50 5.53 5.65
N CYS A 8 8.46 4.21 5.88
CA CYS A 8 9.62 3.35 5.59
C CYS A 8 9.69 2.84 4.15
N LYS A 9 8.64 3.09 3.35
CA LYS A 9 8.52 2.70 1.94
C LYS A 9 8.67 1.19 1.68
N ARG A 10 8.61 0.36 2.73
CA ARG A 10 8.65 -1.10 2.61
C ARG A 10 7.27 -1.63 2.26
N ASP A 11 7.28 -2.76 1.57
CA ASP A 11 6.08 -3.52 1.28
C ASP A 11 5.67 -4.31 2.52
N VAL A 12 4.38 -4.24 2.82
CA VAL A 12 3.74 -4.83 3.98
C VAL A 12 2.56 -5.63 3.46
N SER A 13 2.57 -6.94 3.70
CA SER A 13 1.36 -7.75 3.57
C SER A 13 0.55 -7.58 4.85
N LEU A 14 -0.71 -7.17 4.71
CA LEU A 14 -1.66 -7.22 5.81
C LEU A 14 -2.55 -8.44 5.62
N ASP A 15 -2.33 -9.45 6.45
CA ASP A 15 -3.06 -10.71 6.40
C ASP A 15 -4.22 -10.62 7.40
N GLY A 16 -5.36 -10.06 6.99
CA GLY A 16 -6.72 -10.18 7.56
C GLY A 16 -6.99 -9.78 9.04
N TYR A 17 -6.11 -10.10 9.97
CA TYR A 17 -6.30 -10.05 11.44
C TYR A 17 -5.44 -9.00 12.16
N GLY A 18 -4.57 -8.27 11.42
CA GLY A 18 -3.47 -7.48 11.99
C GLY A 18 -3.60 -5.95 11.94
N GLY A 19 -4.79 -5.37 11.83
CA GLY A 19 -5.00 -3.92 11.86
C GLY A 19 -4.20 -3.10 10.80
N VAL A 20 -4.25 -1.78 10.90
CA VAL A 20 -3.56 -0.86 9.96
C VAL A 20 -2.26 -0.34 10.59
N ARG A 21 -1.26 -1.22 10.78
CA ARG A 21 0.05 -0.84 11.34
C ARG A 21 1.20 -1.48 10.57
N CYS A 22 2.17 -0.66 10.18
CA CYS A 22 3.41 -1.17 9.60
C CYS A 22 4.24 -1.91 10.67
N PRO A 23 4.66 -3.17 10.45
CA PRO A 23 5.44 -3.95 11.42
C PRO A 23 6.85 -3.40 11.64
N TYR A 24 7.38 -2.63 10.69
CA TYR A 24 8.76 -2.14 10.73
C TYR A 24 8.93 -0.80 11.46
N CYS A 25 7.99 0.13 11.28
CA CYS A 25 8.12 1.49 11.81
C CYS A 25 6.93 1.93 12.68
N GLY A 26 5.94 1.06 12.85
CA GLY A 26 4.74 1.34 13.65
C GLY A 26 3.79 2.39 13.06
N HIS A 27 4.10 2.95 11.89
CA HIS A 27 3.26 3.95 11.23
C HIS A 27 1.97 3.32 10.69
N ARG A 28 0.88 4.08 10.73
CA ARG A 28 -0.48 3.59 10.44
C ARG A 28 -1.02 4.03 9.07
N VAL A 29 -0.24 4.75 8.28
CA VAL A 29 -0.60 5.11 6.91
C VAL A 29 0.05 4.14 5.94
N LEU A 30 -0.80 3.40 5.26
CA LEU A 30 -0.46 2.39 4.26
C LEU A 30 -1.07 2.79 2.91
N LEU A 31 -0.27 2.73 1.87
CA LEU A 31 -0.63 3.10 0.51
C LEU A 31 -0.85 1.80 -0.29
N LYS A 32 -1.97 1.69 -0.99
CA LYS A 32 -2.18 0.56 -1.89
C LYS A 32 -1.25 0.71 -3.10
N GLU A 33 -0.63 -0.38 -3.51
CA GLU A 33 0.19 -0.39 -4.72
C GLU A 33 -0.67 -0.14 -5.97
N ARG A 34 -0.10 0.53 -6.96
CA ARG A 34 -0.79 0.79 -8.24
C ARG A 34 -1.02 -0.55 -8.94
N SER A 35 -2.18 -0.71 -9.59
CA SER A 35 -2.41 -1.89 -10.43
C SER A 35 -1.36 -1.95 -11.54
N GLN A 36 -0.96 -3.16 -11.92
CA GLN A 36 -0.10 -3.38 -13.08
C GLN A 36 -0.85 -3.11 -14.39
N ASP A 37 -2.18 -3.06 -14.34
CA ASP A 37 -3.02 -2.80 -15.51
C ASP A 37 -2.88 -1.34 -15.99
N VAL A 38 -2.75 -1.19 -17.31
CA VAL A 38 -2.71 0.12 -17.96
C VAL A 38 -4.13 0.70 -18.01
N LYS A 39 -4.33 1.85 -17.36
CA LYS A 39 -5.56 2.63 -17.45
C LYS A 39 -5.42 3.71 -18.52
N THR A 40 -6.13 3.57 -19.64
CA THR A 40 -6.21 4.60 -20.69
C THR A 40 -7.21 5.68 -20.29
N VAL A 41 -6.82 6.96 -20.41
CA VAL A 41 -7.67 8.11 -20.10
C VAL A 41 -7.65 9.06 -21.31
N PRO A 42 -8.81 9.34 -21.95
CA PRO A 42 -8.87 10.30 -23.05
C PRO A 42 -8.66 11.73 -22.52
N VAL A 43 -7.87 12.53 -23.23
CA VAL A 43 -7.68 13.96 -22.95
C VAL A 43 -8.72 14.72 -23.77
N GLN A 44 -9.61 15.44 -23.11
CA GLN A 44 -10.55 16.39 -23.70
C GLN A 44 -10.08 17.81 -23.45
#